data_AF-A0A2D5ZCB1-F1
#
_entry.id   AF-A0A2D5ZCB1-F1
#
_cell.length_a   1.000
_cell.length_b   1.000
_cell.length_c   1.000
_cell.angle_alpha   90.00
_cell.angle_beta   90.00
_cell.angle_gamma   90.00
#
_symmetry.space_group_name_H-M   'P 1'
#
loop_
_entity.id
_entity.type
_entity.pdbx_description
1 polymer ?
#
loop_
_entity_poly.entity_id
_entity_poly.type
_entity_poly.pdbx_seq_one_letter_code
_entity_poly.pdbx_strand_id
1 'polypeptide(L)'
;MSDCAQAWQRDVETSRVRYIPEQSGRPLKVLGVCLPFVLVRRPDGRHVTLDLRRHHVVRLSKSYGRRAFAGIAANSRDKTANKCT
;
A
#
# COMPACT_ATOMS: atom_id res chain seq x y z
N MET A 1 41.30 -15.30 -34.65
CA MET A 1 40.84 -14.12 -33.87
C MET A 1 39.64 -14.59 -33.05
N SER A 2 39.84 -14.90 -31.77
CA SER A 2 38.76 -15.38 -30.89
C SER A 2 37.97 -14.22 -30.34
N ASP A 3 36.66 -14.31 -30.43
CA ASP A 3 35.71 -13.30 -30.00
C ASP A 3 35.56 -13.32 -28.47
N CYS A 4 36.08 -12.30 -27.79
CA CYS A 4 36.00 -12.16 -26.32
C CYS A 4 34.57 -11.92 -25.81
N ALA A 5 33.59 -11.70 -26.69
CA ALA A 5 32.22 -11.36 -26.31
C ALA A 5 31.42 -12.53 -25.70
N GLN A 6 31.83 -13.79 -25.93
CA GLN A 6 31.05 -14.96 -25.49
C GLN A 6 31.20 -15.31 -23.99
N ALA A 7 32.15 -14.72 -23.26
CA ALA A 7 32.53 -15.18 -21.91
C ALA A 7 31.64 -14.66 -20.77
N TRP A 8 30.63 -13.82 -21.06
CA TRP A 8 29.84 -13.11 -20.04
C TRP A 8 28.34 -13.33 -20.14
N GLN A 9 27.90 -14.41 -20.79
CA GLN A 9 26.49 -14.80 -20.75
C GLN A 9 26.20 -15.47 -19.40
N ARG A 10 26.13 -14.65 -18.33
CA ARG A 10 25.57 -15.11 -17.07
C ARG A 10 24.12 -15.46 -17.33
N ASP A 11 23.75 -16.73 -17.12
CA ASP A 11 22.36 -17.15 -17.06
C ASP A 11 21.69 -16.40 -15.90
N VAL A 12 21.06 -15.25 -16.19
CA VAL A 12 20.33 -14.47 -15.19
C VAL A 12 19.01 -15.20 -14.94
N GLU A 13 19.01 -16.13 -13.99
CA GLU A 13 17.81 -16.83 -13.57
C GLU A 13 16.86 -15.88 -12.84
N THR A 14 15.73 -15.55 -13.46
CA THR A 14 14.76 -14.61 -12.89
C THR A 14 13.89 -15.32 -11.86
N SER A 15 14.16 -15.10 -10.58
CA SER A 15 13.35 -15.65 -9.49
C SER A 15 12.19 -14.72 -9.10
N ARG A 16 10.99 -15.28 -8.92
CA ARG A 16 9.82 -14.54 -8.39
C ARG A 16 9.85 -14.54 -6.87
N VAL A 17 9.99 -13.35 -6.27
CA VAL A 17 9.86 -13.17 -4.82
C VAL A 17 8.47 -12.62 -4.50
N ARG A 18 7.75 -13.27 -3.58
CA ARG A 18 6.52 -12.71 -2.99
C ARG A 18 6.91 -11.84 -1.81
N TYR A 19 6.85 -10.52 -2.00
CA TYR A 19 7.15 -9.55 -0.95
C TYR A 19 5.86 -8.90 -0.45
N ILE A 20 5.68 -8.85 0.87
CA ILE A 20 4.60 -8.10 1.53
C ILE A 20 5.26 -6.95 2.30
N PRO A 21 5.07 -5.69 1.87
CA PRO A 21 5.58 -4.53 2.60
C PRO A 21 5.09 -4.45 4.04
N GLU A 22 5.88 -3.92 4.97
CA GLU A 22 5.48 -3.74 6.38
C GLU A 22 4.21 -2.88 6.56
N GLN A 23 3.98 -1.98 5.61
CA GLN A 23 2.81 -1.10 5.57
C GLN A 23 1.57 -1.76 4.97
N SER A 24 1.70 -2.98 4.43
CA SER A 24 0.57 -3.80 3.99
C SER A 24 -0.27 -4.25 5.17
N GLY A 25 -1.56 -3.96 5.13
CA GLY A 25 -2.50 -4.26 6.23
C GLY A 25 -2.91 -3.05 7.06
N ARG A 26 -2.29 -1.88 6.86
CA ARG A 26 -2.81 -0.62 7.42
C ARG A 26 -4.06 -0.20 6.66
N PRO A 27 -5.24 -0.12 7.30
CA PRO A 27 -6.45 0.28 6.60
C PRO A 27 -6.39 1.77 6.26
N LEU A 28 -6.76 2.10 5.03
CA LEU A 28 -6.76 3.47 4.49
C LEU A 28 -8.18 3.85 4.09
N LYS A 29 -8.56 5.11 4.32
CA LYS A 29 -9.88 5.63 3.92
C LYS A 29 -9.76 6.39 2.60
N VAL A 30 -10.49 5.97 1.57
CA VAL A 30 -10.55 6.70 0.29
C VAL A 30 -11.23 8.05 0.48
N LEU A 31 -10.62 9.10 -0.06
CA LEU A 31 -11.15 10.46 -0.06
C LEU A 31 -11.56 10.92 -1.46
N GLY A 32 -10.82 10.49 -2.49
CA GLY A 32 -11.08 10.84 -3.89
C GLY A 32 -10.39 9.87 -4.84
N VAL A 33 -10.93 9.76 -6.05
CA VAL A 33 -10.47 8.81 -7.07
C VAL A 33 -10.24 9.55 -8.39
N CYS A 34 -9.03 9.44 -8.93
CA CYS A 34 -8.66 9.88 -10.28
C CYS A 34 -7.70 8.83 -10.85
N LEU A 35 -8.25 7.74 -11.40
CA LEU A 35 -7.45 6.57 -11.79
C LEU A 35 -6.28 6.95 -12.73
N PRO A 36 -5.07 6.41 -12.50
CA PRO A 36 -4.72 5.35 -11.54
C PRO A 36 -4.40 5.85 -10.12
N PHE A 37 -4.64 7.13 -9.82
CA PHE A 37 -4.29 7.76 -8.55
C PHE A 37 -5.50 7.85 -7.60
N VAL A 38 -5.33 7.40 -6.36
CA VAL A 38 -6.38 7.43 -5.34
C VAL A 38 -5.87 8.21 -4.13
N LEU A 39 -6.57 9.29 -3.78
CA LEU A 39 -6.29 10.03 -2.56
C LEU A 39 -6.87 9.28 -1.36
N VAL A 40 -6.03 8.98 -0.38
CA VAL A 40 -6.43 8.24 0.82
C VAL A 40 -5.94 8.92 2.10
N ARG A 41 -6.68 8.69 3.18
CA ARG A 41 -6.34 9.10 4.54
C ARG A 41 -5.86 7.90 5.35
N ARG A 42 -4.71 8.07 6.00
CA ARG A 42 -4.12 7.13 6.95
C ARG A 42 -4.81 7.20 8.32
N PRO A 43 -4.67 6.17 9.18
CA PRO A 43 -5.19 6.21 10.56
C PRO A 43 -4.60 7.35 11.40
N ASP A 44 -3.37 7.78 11.08
CA ASP A 44 -2.72 8.91 11.75
C ASP A 44 -3.25 10.29 11.33
N GLY A 45 -4.16 10.34 10.36
CA GLY A 45 -4.75 11.57 9.82
C GLY A 45 -4.04 12.14 8.60
N ARG A 46 -2.86 11.61 8.22
CA ARG A 46 -2.12 12.09 7.03
C ARG A 46 -2.79 11.65 5.73
N HIS A 47 -2.65 12.46 4.70
CA HIS A 47 -3.11 12.13 3.34
C HIS A 47 -1.94 11.62 2.49
N VAL A 48 -2.21 10.61 1.68
CA VAL A 48 -1.26 10.08 0.70
C VAL A 48 -2.00 9.72 -0.59
N THR A 49 -1.31 9.75 -1.71
CA THR A 49 -1.84 9.28 -3.00
C THR A 49 -1.32 7.87 -3.28
N LEU A 50 -2.24 6.93 -3.51
CA LEU A 50 -1.90 5.59 -3.99
C LEU A 50 -1.91 5.58 -5.51
N ASP A 51 -0.79 5.19 -6.11
CA ASP A 51 -0.74 4.78 -7.52
C ASP A 51 -1.13 3.30 -7.61
N LEU A 52 -2.32 3.01 -8.11
CA LEU A 52 -2.84 1.65 -8.19
C LEU A 52 -2.00 0.73 -9.08
N ARG A 53 -1.19 1.27 -10.01
CA ARG A 53 -0.31 0.45 -10.86
C ARG A 53 0.79 -0.24 -10.06
N ARG A 54 1.14 0.27 -8.89
CA ARG A 54 2.15 -0.29 -7.98
C ARG A 54 1.57 -1.24 -6.94
N HIS A 55 0.26 -1.49 -6.99
CA HIS A 55 -0.46 -2.25 -5.97
C HIS A 55 -1.32 -3.34 -6.60
N HIS A 56 -1.51 -4.44 -5.86
CA HIS A 56 -2.51 -5.44 -6.22
C HIS A 56 -3.81 -5.16 -5.45
N VAL A 57 -4.88 -4.84 -6.17
CA VAL A 57 -6.19 -4.53 -5.57
C VAL A 57 -7.01 -5.80 -5.50
N VAL A 58 -7.38 -6.20 -4.29
CA VAL A 58 -8.23 -7.37 -4.04
C VAL A 58 -9.53 -6.94 -3.37
N ARG A 59 -10.64 -7.59 -3.76
CA ARG A 59 -11.94 -7.37 -3.10
C ARG A 59 -11.97 -8.14 -1.79
N LEU A 60 -12.04 -7.41 -0.67
CA LEU A 60 -12.19 -8.00 0.66
C LEU A 60 -13.68 -8.15 1.03
N SER A 61 -13.96 -8.99 2.02
CA SER A 61 -15.32 -9.19 2.50
C SER A 61 -15.87 -7.92 3.16
N LYS A 62 -17.20 -7.72 3.06
CA LYS A 62 -17.87 -6.58 3.73
C LYS A 62 -17.70 -6.63 5.26
N SER A 63 -17.59 -7.83 5.85
CA SER A 63 -17.36 -8.00 7.29
C SER A 63 -15.95 -7.55 7.70
N TYR A 64 -14.94 -7.85 6.89
CA TYR A 64 -13.58 -7.34 7.10
C TYR A 64 -13.55 -5.81 7.06
N GLY A 65 -14.13 -5.21 6.00
CA GLY A 65 -14.16 -3.76 5.84
C GLY A 65 -14.79 -3.05 7.05
N ARG A 66 -15.93 -3.55 7.55
CA ARG A 66 -16.59 -3.01 8.76
C ARG A 66 -15.66 -3.02 9.98
N ARG A 67 -14.98 -4.14 10.25
CA ARG A 67 -14.03 -4.25 11.39
C ARG A 67 -12.83 -3.32 11.23
N ALA A 68 -12.26 -3.25 10.03
CA ALA A 68 -11.12 -2.38 9.74
C ALA A 68 -11.44 -0.89 9.99
N PHE A 69 -12.62 -0.43 9.55
CA PHE A 69 -13.03 0.96 9.76
C PHE A 69 -13.49 1.25 11.19
N ALA A 70 -14.04 0.29 11.92
CA ALA A 70 -14.32 0.44 13.34
C ALA A 70 -13.03 0.76 14.14
N GLY A 71 -11.93 0.05 13.84
CA GLY A 71 -10.62 0.31 14.45
C GLY A 71 -10.02 1.68 14.07
N ILE A 72 -10.22 2.15 12.84
CA ILE A 72 -9.80 3.51 12.45
C ILE A 72 -10.59 4.58 13.21
N ALA A 73 -11.91 4.40 13.35
CA ALA A 73 -12.77 5.39 13.99
C ALA A 73 -12.42 5.59 15.48
N ALA A 74 -12.11 4.51 16.20
CA ALA A 74 -11.67 4.56 17.59
C ALA A 74 -10.42 5.46 17.76
N ASN A 75 -9.41 5.28 16.91
CA ASN A 75 -8.16 6.06 16.96
C ASN A 75 -8.32 7.54 16.58
N SER A 76 -9.31 7.88 15.74
CA SER A 76 -9.55 9.27 15.33
C SER A 76 -10.21 10.13 16.42
N ARG A 77 -10.98 9.50 17.32
CA ARG A 77 -11.62 10.19 18.45
C ARG A 77 -10.59 10.60 19.50
N ASP A 78 -9.59 9.76 19.72
CA ASP A 78 -8.50 9.98 20.67
C ASP A 78 -7.63 11.19 20.31
N LYS A 79 -7.35 11.41 19.02
CA LYS A 79 -6.59 12.60 18.55
C LYS A 79 -7.36 13.92 18.65
N THR A 80 -8.69 13.88 18.75
CA THR A 80 -9.49 15.10 18.91
C THR A 80 -9.54 15.53 20.38
N ALA A 81 -9.43 14.58 21.32
CA ALA A 81 -9.39 14.85 22.76
C ALA A 81 -8.11 15.58 23.21
N ASN A 82 -7.00 15.42 22.49
CA ASN A 82 -5.69 16.03 22.83
C ASN A 82 -5.36 17.29 22.02
N LYS A 83 -6.34 17.96 21.38
CA LYS A 83 -6.11 19.18 20.58
C LYS A 83 -6.55 20.48 21.27
N CYS A 84 -6.66 20.48 22.60
CA CYS A 84 -6.75 21.70 23.40
C CYS A 84 -5.41 21.98 24.08
N THR A 85 -4.55 22.73 23.39
CA THR A 85 -3.46 23.54 23.96
C THR A 85 -3.22 24.71 23.02
#